data_AF-A0A955WZL5-F1
#
_entry.id   AF-A0A955WZL5-F1
#
_cell.length_a   1.000
_cell.length_b   1.000
_cell.length_c   1.000
_cell.angle_alpha   90.00
_cell.angle_beta   90.00
_cell.angle_gamma   90.00
#
_symmetry.space_group_name_H-M   'P 1'
#
loop_
_entity.id
_entity.type
_entity.pdbx_description
1 polymer ?
#
loop_
_entity_poly.entity_id
_entity_poly.type
_entity_poly.pdbx_seq_one_letter_code
_entity_poly.pdbx_strand_id
1 'polypeptide(L)'
;DGRLIDPYDHYSHQIALWRDDRVVGTARVTVGRDGPLEIEECCALAPVGLDRARVAEVTRFMVDRPWRCPEATARILYAALHAMLAGGAHGVVGAGKLGSLGRYYRQIGLRCVDPTPFEYPVVPGARYQLLAADLGRPRSLRRLAWRTYAALGHGLCCLFPGLSNRLYRRGLSAGSRARVKPEALAEPVLRAAPAEG
;
A
#
# COMPACT_ATOMS: atom_id res chain seq x y z
N ASP A 1 -23.84 -2.50 -3.56
CA ASP A 1 -22.44 -2.87 -3.88
C ASP A 1 -21.49 -2.71 -2.69
N GLY A 2 -21.48 -3.72 -1.82
CA GLY A 2 -20.56 -3.79 -0.70
C GLY A 2 -19.18 -4.25 -1.17
N ARG A 3 -18.27 -3.31 -1.47
CA ARG A 3 -16.84 -3.64 -1.48
C ARG A 3 -16.50 -4.12 -0.07
N LEU A 4 -16.25 -5.42 0.05
CA LEU A 4 -16.13 -6.14 1.31
C LEU A 4 -15.08 -5.45 2.18
N ILE A 5 -15.51 -4.83 3.28
CA ILE A 5 -14.62 -4.26 4.27
C ILE A 5 -13.93 -5.44 4.96
N ASP A 6 -12.60 -5.45 4.99
CA ASP A 6 -11.81 -6.48 5.65
C ASP A 6 -11.11 -5.94 6.92
N PRO A 7 -10.45 -6.79 7.73
CA PRO A 7 -9.83 -6.37 8.99
C PRO A 7 -8.76 -5.26 8.85
N TYR A 8 -8.17 -5.08 7.66
CA TYR A 8 -7.10 -4.12 7.42
C TYR A 8 -7.62 -2.70 7.13
N ASP A 9 -8.88 -2.57 6.75
CA ASP A 9 -9.44 -1.28 6.29
C ASP A 9 -9.40 -0.18 7.37
N HIS A 10 -9.52 -0.55 8.66
CA HIS A 10 -9.47 0.38 9.78
C HIS A 10 -8.14 1.13 9.90
N TYR A 11 -7.05 0.44 9.59
CA TYR A 11 -5.67 0.92 9.81
C TYR A 11 -5.07 1.59 8.58
N SER A 12 -5.86 1.71 7.52
CA SER A 12 -5.36 2.01 6.18
C SER A 12 -5.95 3.28 5.62
N HIS A 13 -5.21 3.88 4.70
CA HIS A 13 -5.71 4.91 3.82
C HIS A 13 -6.22 4.28 2.52
N GLN A 14 -7.48 4.56 2.20
CA GLN A 14 -8.15 4.10 1.00
C GLN A 14 -8.04 5.18 -0.07
N ILE A 15 -7.65 4.76 -1.26
CA ILE A 15 -7.55 5.60 -2.45
C ILE A 15 -8.63 5.13 -3.41
N ALA A 16 -9.48 6.04 -3.85
CA ALA A 16 -10.43 5.81 -4.93
C ALA A 16 -10.10 6.76 -6.09
N LEU A 17 -9.96 6.19 -7.29
CA LEU A 17 -9.87 6.93 -8.53
C LEU A 17 -11.28 7.10 -9.09
N TRP A 18 -11.68 8.34 -9.36
CA TRP A 18 -12.99 8.73 -9.83
C TRP A 18 -12.92 9.28 -11.26
N ARG A 19 -13.97 8.97 -12.04
CA ARG A 19 -14.28 9.56 -13.34
C ARG A 19 -15.78 9.75 -13.44
N ASP A 20 -16.22 10.95 -13.78
CA ASP A 20 -17.64 11.24 -14.04
C ASP A 20 -18.58 10.66 -12.95
N ASP A 21 -18.25 10.93 -11.68
CA ASP A 21 -18.93 10.43 -10.47
C ASP A 21 -18.97 8.92 -10.25
N ARG A 22 -18.12 8.17 -10.96
CA ARG A 22 -17.93 6.73 -10.78
C ARG A 22 -16.53 6.42 -10.26
N VAL A 23 -16.42 5.47 -9.32
CA VAL A 23 -15.12 4.90 -8.95
C VAL A 23 -14.64 3.92 -10.02
N VAL A 24 -13.51 4.22 -10.63
CA VAL A 24 -12.88 3.46 -11.73
C VAL A 24 -11.57 2.78 -11.34
N GLY A 25 -11.09 3.02 -10.12
CA GLY A 25 -9.92 2.32 -9.57
C GLY A 25 -9.77 2.51 -8.08
N THR A 26 -8.94 1.68 -7.47
CA THR A 26 -8.67 1.67 -6.03
C THR A 26 -7.23 1.32 -5.71
N ALA A 27 -6.78 1.76 -4.55
CA ALA A 27 -5.66 1.16 -3.81
C ALA A 27 -5.88 1.36 -2.31
N ARG A 28 -5.20 0.54 -1.52
CA ARG A 28 -5.14 0.64 -0.06
C ARG A 28 -3.70 0.79 0.35
N VAL A 29 -3.42 1.71 1.26
CA VAL A 29 -2.10 1.92 1.85
C VAL A 29 -2.19 1.69 3.35
N THR A 30 -1.43 0.75 3.87
CA THR A 30 -1.28 0.54 5.32
C THR A 30 0.16 0.81 5.69
N VAL A 31 0.40 1.64 6.71
CA VAL A 31 1.75 1.82 7.27
C VAL A 31 1.85 0.95 8.50
N GLY A 32 2.96 0.23 8.67
CA GLY A 32 3.10 -0.74 9.76
C GLY A 32 2.83 -0.14 11.14
N ARG A 33 3.29 1.09 11.41
CA ARG A 33 2.99 1.75 12.70
C ARG A 33 1.48 1.93 12.98
N ASP A 34 0.65 1.95 11.94
CA ASP A 34 -0.79 2.19 12.05
C ASP A 34 -1.58 0.89 12.23
N GLY A 35 -1.03 -0.28 11.87
CA GLY A 35 -1.71 -1.58 12.03
C GLY A 35 -0.99 -2.76 11.36
N PRO A 36 -1.58 -3.97 11.38
CA PRO A 36 -1.04 -5.15 10.71
C PRO A 36 -0.95 -4.95 9.19
N LEU A 37 0.07 -5.53 8.55
CA LEU A 37 0.21 -5.57 7.09
C LEU A 37 -0.31 -6.93 6.60
N GLU A 38 -1.08 -6.93 5.51
CA GLU A 38 -1.73 -8.14 4.98
C GLU A 38 -0.70 -9.20 4.56
N ILE A 39 0.41 -8.77 4.00
CA ILE A 39 1.54 -9.64 3.64
C ILE A 39 2.17 -10.39 4.83
N GLU A 40 2.00 -9.91 6.07
CA GLU A 40 2.51 -10.58 7.28
C GLU A 40 1.78 -11.91 7.56
N GLU A 41 0.58 -12.13 6.98
CA GLU A 41 -0.11 -13.42 7.05
C GLU A 41 0.60 -14.52 6.25
N CYS A 42 1.40 -14.15 5.26
CA CYS A 42 1.96 -15.09 4.28
C CYS A 42 3.49 -15.15 4.30
N CYS A 43 4.17 -14.08 4.71
CA CYS A 43 5.62 -14.07 4.80
C CYS A 43 6.15 -13.17 5.92
N ALA A 44 7.33 -13.51 6.45
CA ALA A 44 8.03 -12.65 7.40
C ALA A 44 8.65 -11.44 6.70
N LEU A 45 8.60 -10.27 7.34
CA LEU A 45 9.20 -9.03 6.82
C LEU A 45 10.68 -8.85 7.18
N ALA A 46 11.27 -9.77 7.95
CA ALA A 46 12.69 -9.72 8.32
C ALA A 46 13.64 -9.51 7.11
N PRO A 47 13.42 -10.14 5.93
CA PRO A 47 14.27 -9.93 4.74
C PRO A 47 14.25 -8.51 4.17
N VAL A 48 13.27 -7.68 4.54
CA VAL A 48 13.17 -6.29 4.07
C VAL A 48 14.29 -5.42 4.66
N GLY A 49 14.81 -5.78 5.84
CA GLY A 49 15.88 -5.03 6.51
C GLY A 49 15.49 -3.60 6.90
N LEU A 50 14.19 -3.32 7.00
CA LEU A 50 13.65 -2.02 7.40
C LEU A 50 12.83 -2.17 8.70
N ASP A 51 12.82 -1.11 9.50
CA ASP A 51 11.93 -1.00 10.66
C ASP A 51 10.48 -1.18 10.21
N ARG A 52 9.81 -2.23 10.71
CA ARG A 52 8.43 -2.59 10.39
C ARG A 52 7.47 -1.43 10.63
N ALA A 53 7.69 -0.60 11.64
CA ALA A 53 6.87 0.59 11.89
C ALA A 53 6.97 1.66 10.77
N ARG A 54 8.03 1.60 9.96
CA ARG A 54 8.33 2.52 8.85
C ARG A 54 8.13 1.87 7.48
N VAL A 55 7.62 0.65 7.42
CA VAL A 55 7.26 0.01 6.15
C VAL A 55 5.80 0.28 5.84
N ALA A 56 5.48 0.59 4.59
CA ALA A 56 4.12 0.63 4.10
C ALA A 56 3.85 -0.51 3.13
N GLU A 57 2.61 -0.94 3.05
CA GLU A 57 2.14 -1.93 2.10
C GLU A 57 1.05 -1.30 1.21
N VAL A 58 1.10 -1.60 -0.09
CA VAL A 58 0.04 -1.22 -1.02
C VAL A 58 -0.74 -2.47 -1.46
N THR A 59 -2.01 -2.55 -1.06
CA THR A 59 -2.91 -3.65 -1.42
C THR A 59 -4.14 -3.14 -2.17
N ARG A 60 -5.00 -4.05 -2.64
CA ARG A 60 -6.25 -3.73 -3.37
C ARG A 60 -6.04 -2.78 -4.57
N PHE A 61 -4.85 -2.80 -5.16
CA PHE A 61 -4.53 -2.00 -6.34
C PHE A 61 -5.29 -2.56 -7.55
N MET A 62 -6.22 -1.76 -8.08
CA MET A 62 -7.05 -2.17 -9.21
C MET A 62 -7.47 -0.95 -10.03
N VAL A 63 -7.50 -1.11 -11.35
CA VAL A 63 -8.17 -0.20 -12.27
C VAL A 63 -9.16 -1.02 -13.11
N ASP A 64 -10.40 -0.56 -13.15
CA ASP A 64 -11.48 -1.16 -13.92
C ASP A 64 -11.06 -1.27 -15.40
N ARG A 65 -11.36 -2.41 -16.03
CA ARG A 65 -10.85 -2.77 -17.37
C ARG A 65 -11.03 -1.66 -18.44
N PRO A 66 -12.18 -0.96 -18.55
CA PRO A 66 -12.37 0.10 -19.54
C PRO A 66 -11.46 1.32 -19.33
N TRP A 67 -10.94 1.49 -18.11
CA TRP A 67 -10.17 2.66 -17.67
C TRP A 67 -8.69 2.33 -17.47
N ARG A 68 -8.25 1.12 -17.82
CA ARG A 68 -6.84 0.71 -17.71
C ARG A 68 -6.00 1.47 -18.70
N CYS A 69 -5.33 2.51 -18.21
CA CYS A 69 -4.31 3.24 -18.93
C CYS A 69 -3.13 3.58 -17.99
N PRO A 70 -1.95 3.94 -18.56
CA PRO A 70 -0.81 4.38 -17.76
C PRO A 70 -1.15 5.56 -16.85
N GLU A 71 -2.02 6.46 -17.29
CA GLU A 71 -2.44 7.64 -16.54
C GLU A 71 -3.23 7.27 -15.26
N ALA A 72 -4.26 6.42 -15.37
CA ALA A 72 -5.04 5.94 -14.23
C ALA A 72 -4.14 5.22 -13.21
N THR A 73 -3.19 4.42 -13.71
CA THR A 73 -2.21 3.69 -12.89
C THR A 73 -1.29 4.67 -12.15
N ALA A 74 -0.72 5.63 -12.88
CA ALA A 74 0.17 6.66 -12.33
C ALA A 74 -0.53 7.50 -11.25
N ARG A 75 -1.80 7.88 -11.47
CA ARG A 75 -2.61 8.63 -10.49
C ARG A 75 -2.77 7.90 -9.18
N ILE A 76 -3.12 6.62 -9.21
CA ILE A 76 -3.31 5.83 -7.99
C ILE A 76 -1.97 5.63 -7.27
N LEU A 77 -0.91 5.30 -8.01
CA LEU A 77 0.43 5.12 -7.42
C LEU A 77 0.98 6.42 -6.82
N TYR A 78 0.71 7.55 -7.45
CA TYR A 78 1.04 8.87 -6.92
C TYR A 78 0.33 9.11 -5.57
N ALA A 79 -0.99 8.92 -5.52
CA ALA A 79 -1.75 9.08 -4.28
C ALA A 79 -1.25 8.12 -3.20
N ALA A 80 -0.88 6.89 -3.57
CA ALA A 80 -0.30 5.92 -2.65
C ALA A 80 1.05 6.37 -2.11
N LEU A 81 1.95 6.85 -2.97
CA LEU A 81 3.25 7.38 -2.56
C LEU A 81 3.11 8.57 -1.61
N HIS A 82 2.18 9.47 -1.87
CA HIS A 82 1.89 10.58 -0.96
C HIS A 82 1.38 10.09 0.40
N ALA A 83 0.44 9.15 0.42
CA ALA A 83 -0.07 8.58 1.66
C ALA A 83 1.03 7.87 2.48
N MET A 84 1.90 7.10 1.82
CA MET A 84 3.04 6.43 2.45
C MET A 84 4.03 7.44 3.05
N LEU A 85 4.43 8.46 2.28
CA LEU A 85 5.38 9.46 2.73
C LEU A 85 4.82 10.33 3.86
N ALA A 86 3.55 10.71 3.81
CA ALA A 86 2.85 11.43 4.87
C ALA A 86 2.69 10.56 6.14
N GLY A 87 2.45 9.27 5.95
CA GLY A 87 2.47 8.26 7.01
C GLY A 87 3.86 7.94 7.56
N GLY A 88 4.91 8.64 7.12
CA GLY A 88 6.25 8.48 7.66
C GLY A 88 6.94 7.17 7.24
N ALA A 89 6.46 6.50 6.19
CA ALA A 89 7.09 5.31 5.65
C ALA A 89 8.48 5.64 5.06
N HIS A 90 9.43 4.72 5.26
CA HIS A 90 10.77 4.71 4.69
C HIS A 90 10.94 3.61 3.65
N GLY A 91 10.04 2.63 3.61
CA GLY A 91 10.01 1.62 2.57
C GLY A 91 8.59 1.23 2.21
N VAL A 92 8.46 0.55 1.07
CA VAL A 92 7.21 -0.06 0.62
C VAL A 92 7.45 -1.54 0.37
N VAL A 93 6.48 -2.37 0.73
CA VAL A 93 6.44 -3.81 0.43
C VAL A 93 5.19 -4.17 -0.36
N GLY A 94 5.24 -5.33 -1.03
CA GLY A 94 4.07 -5.91 -1.66
C GLY A 94 4.33 -7.32 -2.19
N ALA A 95 3.24 -8.03 -2.51
CA ALA A 95 3.29 -9.37 -3.09
C ALA A 95 3.36 -9.28 -4.62
N GLY A 96 4.49 -9.65 -5.21
CA GLY A 96 4.67 -9.71 -6.66
C GLY A 96 4.38 -11.11 -7.20
N LYS A 97 3.38 -11.26 -8.07
CA LYS A 97 3.08 -12.56 -8.70
C LYS A 97 4.30 -13.06 -9.50
N LEU A 98 4.67 -14.32 -9.26
CA LEU A 98 5.81 -14.98 -9.91
C LEU A 98 5.62 -15.01 -11.43
N GLY A 99 6.68 -14.73 -12.18
CA GLY A 99 6.64 -14.56 -13.65
C GLY A 99 5.93 -13.29 -14.13
N SER A 100 5.27 -12.54 -13.24
CA SER A 100 4.59 -11.27 -13.53
C SER A 100 5.34 -10.06 -12.97
N LEU A 101 6.55 -10.26 -12.43
CA LEU A 101 7.49 -9.20 -12.08
C LEU A 101 8.02 -8.52 -13.35
N GLY A 102 7.13 -7.75 -13.96
CA GLY A 102 7.40 -7.03 -15.18
C GLY A 102 8.48 -5.97 -14.99
N ARG A 103 8.93 -5.44 -16.12
CA ARG A 103 9.79 -4.23 -16.20
C ARG A 103 9.25 -3.08 -15.33
N TYR A 104 7.92 -2.99 -15.21
CA TYR A 104 7.21 -1.95 -14.48
C TYR A 104 7.59 -1.85 -12.98
N TYR A 105 7.53 -2.95 -12.22
CA TYR A 105 7.85 -2.92 -10.79
C TYR A 105 9.32 -2.57 -10.54
N ARG A 106 10.22 -3.07 -11.40
CA ARG A 106 11.65 -2.73 -11.33
C ARG A 106 11.92 -1.26 -11.66
N GLN A 107 11.18 -0.68 -12.60
CA GLN A 107 11.29 0.75 -12.95
C GLN A 107 10.87 1.66 -11.78
N ILE A 108 9.90 1.23 -10.97
CA ILE A 108 9.52 1.94 -9.73
C ILE A 108 10.32 1.44 -8.52
N GLY A 109 11.50 0.85 -8.72
CA GLY A 109 12.45 0.53 -7.67
C GLY A 109 12.08 -0.66 -6.76
N LEU A 110 10.96 -1.36 -7.00
CA LEU A 110 10.63 -2.59 -6.30
C LEU A 110 11.54 -3.73 -6.75
N ARG A 111 12.09 -4.44 -5.77
CA ARG A 111 13.01 -5.56 -5.96
C ARG A 111 12.53 -6.76 -5.15
N CYS A 112 12.81 -7.95 -5.65
CA CYS A 112 12.62 -9.17 -4.87
C CYS A 112 13.62 -9.18 -3.72
N VAL A 113 13.12 -9.28 -2.48
CA VAL A 113 13.94 -9.32 -1.26
C VAL A 113 13.88 -10.68 -0.55
N ASP A 114 12.86 -11.48 -0.86
CA ASP A 114 12.81 -12.90 -0.52
C ASP A 114 12.42 -13.70 -1.78
N PRO A 115 13.32 -14.54 -2.32
CA PRO A 115 13.02 -15.34 -3.49
C PRO A 115 12.03 -16.48 -3.20
N THR A 116 11.82 -16.83 -1.92
CA THR A 116 10.94 -17.92 -1.48
C THR A 116 9.50 -17.62 -1.87
N PRO A 117 8.89 -18.39 -2.79
CA PRO A 117 7.56 -18.04 -3.25
C PRO A 117 6.48 -18.57 -2.31
N PHE A 118 5.52 -17.72 -1.96
CA PHE A 118 4.37 -18.02 -1.10
C PHE A 118 3.04 -17.92 -1.87
N GLU A 119 1.97 -18.47 -1.29
CA GLU A 119 0.61 -18.29 -1.81
C GLU A 119 -0.02 -17.05 -1.17
N TYR A 120 -0.74 -16.27 -1.98
CA TYR A 120 -1.41 -15.05 -1.53
C TYR A 120 -2.87 -15.11 -1.98
N PRO A 121 -3.86 -14.82 -1.10
CA PRO A 121 -5.28 -15.11 -1.35
C PRO A 121 -5.96 -14.13 -2.34
N VAL A 122 -5.23 -13.66 -3.35
CA VAL A 122 -5.74 -12.76 -4.40
C VAL A 122 -6.07 -13.54 -5.67
N VAL A 123 -5.23 -14.50 -6.07
CA VAL A 123 -5.47 -15.37 -7.22
C VAL A 123 -5.19 -16.82 -6.80
N PRO A 124 -6.22 -17.68 -6.69
CA PRO A 124 -6.02 -19.09 -6.30
C PRO A 124 -4.98 -19.79 -7.17
N GLY A 125 -4.07 -20.52 -6.55
CA GLY A 125 -2.98 -21.25 -7.21
C GLY A 125 -1.85 -20.38 -7.78
N ALA A 126 -1.90 -19.06 -7.63
CA ALA A 126 -0.79 -18.20 -8.01
C ALA A 126 0.25 -18.13 -6.88
N ARG A 127 1.53 -18.19 -7.27
CA ARG A 127 2.67 -17.97 -6.37
C ARG A 127 3.16 -16.53 -6.46
N TYR A 128 3.61 -16.00 -5.33
CA TYR A 128 4.05 -14.63 -5.15
C TYR A 128 5.42 -14.58 -4.49
N GLN A 129 6.13 -13.47 -4.64
CA GLN A 129 7.41 -13.18 -3.99
C GLN A 129 7.33 -11.85 -3.26
N LEU A 130 8.10 -11.70 -2.18
CA LEU A 130 8.14 -10.47 -1.41
C LEU A 130 8.95 -9.43 -2.17
N LEU A 131 8.28 -8.33 -2.51
CA LEU A 131 8.90 -7.17 -3.11
C LEU A 131 9.07 -6.06 -2.09
N ALA A 132 10.18 -5.35 -2.17
CA ALA A 132 10.40 -4.14 -1.40
C ALA A 132 11.12 -3.06 -2.20
N ALA A 133 10.85 -1.80 -1.85
CA ALA A 133 11.60 -0.65 -2.29
C ALA A 133 11.89 0.27 -1.09
N ASP A 134 13.09 0.84 -1.07
CA ASP A 134 13.48 1.84 -0.10
C ASP A 134 13.11 3.24 -0.59
N LEU A 135 12.27 3.92 0.17
CA LEU A 135 11.83 5.30 -0.05
C LEU A 135 12.80 6.32 0.56
N GLY A 136 13.73 5.87 1.40
CA GLY A 136 14.72 6.69 2.08
C GLY A 136 14.20 7.34 3.37
N ARG A 137 15.14 7.63 4.26
CA ARG A 137 14.91 8.40 5.50
C ARG A 137 14.55 9.87 5.17
N PRO A 138 13.90 10.59 6.10
CA PRO A 138 13.71 12.04 5.98
C PRO A 138 15.03 12.74 5.65
N ARG A 139 14.99 13.73 4.74
CA ARG A 139 16.15 14.51 4.27
C ARG A 139 17.20 13.74 3.45
N SER A 140 16.99 12.45 3.14
CA SER A 140 17.88 11.72 2.23
C SER A 140 17.64 12.11 0.76
N LEU A 141 18.69 12.02 -0.07
CA LEU A 141 18.60 12.22 -1.52
C LEU A 141 17.61 11.25 -2.17
N ARG A 142 17.54 10.00 -1.66
CA ARG A 142 16.58 8.99 -2.12
C ARG A 142 15.14 9.45 -1.90
N ARG A 143 14.84 9.99 -0.72
CA ARG A 143 13.52 10.54 -0.40
C ARG A 143 13.19 11.79 -1.22
N LEU A 144 14.19 12.63 -1.48
CA LEU A 144 14.02 13.78 -2.37
C LEU A 144 13.67 13.30 -3.79
N ALA A 145 14.38 12.31 -4.33
CA ALA A 145 14.10 11.74 -5.64
C ALA A 145 12.67 11.18 -5.74
N TRP A 146 12.22 10.47 -4.71
CA TRP A 146 10.83 9.98 -4.63
C TRP A 146 9.80 11.12 -4.60
N ARG A 147 10.06 12.18 -3.83
CA ARG A 147 9.19 13.36 -3.81
C ARG A 147 9.15 14.07 -5.16
N THR A 148 10.29 14.20 -5.85
CA THR A 148 10.36 14.79 -7.19
C THR A 148 9.62 13.93 -8.20
N TYR A 149 9.79 12.61 -8.16
CA TYR A 149 9.04 11.68 -9.00
C TYR A 149 7.52 11.81 -8.77
N ALA A 150 7.10 11.92 -7.50
CA ALA A 150 5.71 12.17 -7.16
C ALA A 150 5.22 13.51 -7.74
N ALA A 151 5.97 14.60 -7.55
CA ALA A 151 5.62 15.92 -8.04
C ALA A 151 5.51 15.98 -9.57
N LEU A 152 6.42 15.33 -10.30
CA LEU A 152 6.33 15.20 -11.77
C LEU A 152 5.10 14.40 -12.19
N GLY A 153 4.82 13.29 -11.49
CA GLY A 153 3.61 12.51 -11.69
C GLY A 153 2.34 13.36 -11.49
N HIS A 154 2.30 14.19 -10.45
CA HIS A 154 1.21 15.13 -10.20
C HIS A 154 1.04 16.14 -11.34
N GLY A 155 2.13 16.76 -11.79
CA GLY A 155 2.08 17.72 -12.90
C GLY A 155 1.55 17.10 -14.19
N LEU A 156 1.97 15.86 -14.51
CA LEU A 156 1.42 15.11 -15.65
C LEU A 156 -0.06 14.80 -15.47
N CYS A 157 -0.51 14.49 -14.26
CA CYS A 157 -1.92 14.27 -13.98
C CYS A 157 -2.77 15.54 -14.24
N CYS A 158 -2.25 16.74 -13.97
CA CYS A 158 -3.00 17.97 -14.25
C CYS A 158 -3.33 18.17 -15.74
N LEU A 159 -2.64 17.47 -16.65
CA LEU A 159 -2.91 17.51 -18.09
C LEU A 159 -4.12 16.66 -18.52
N PHE A 160 -4.69 15.86 -17.62
CA PHE A 160 -5.76 14.90 -17.93
C PHE A 160 -6.94 15.03 -16.95
N PRO A 161 -7.76 16.08 -17.05
CA PRO A 161 -8.70 16.48 -15.98
C PRO A 161 -9.85 15.49 -15.71
N GLY A 162 -10.09 14.49 -16.56
CA GLY A 162 -11.19 13.54 -16.43
C GLY A 162 -11.03 12.49 -15.31
N LEU A 163 -9.93 12.52 -14.57
CA LEU A 163 -9.65 11.59 -13.48
C LEU A 163 -9.27 12.34 -12.20
N SER A 164 -9.85 11.94 -11.07
CA SER A 164 -9.54 12.52 -9.75
C SER A 164 -9.35 11.44 -8.69
N ASN A 165 -8.42 11.67 -7.75
CA ASN A 165 -8.22 10.77 -6.61
C ASN A 165 -8.91 11.32 -5.37
N ARG A 166 -9.52 10.44 -4.58
CA ARG A 166 -9.99 10.74 -3.24
C ARG A 166 -9.30 9.81 -2.24
N LEU A 167 -8.69 10.40 -1.21
CA LEU A 167 -8.09 9.71 -0.08
C LEU A 167 -9.06 9.76 1.10
N TYR A 168 -9.32 8.62 1.74
CA TYR A 168 -10.23 8.55 2.88
C TYR A 168 -9.85 7.38 3.80
N ARG A 169 -10.35 7.39 5.04
CA ARG A 169 -10.25 6.26 5.97
C ARG A 169 -11.62 5.60 6.11
N ARG A 170 -11.67 4.26 6.07
CA ARG A 170 -12.91 3.50 6.26
C ARG A 170 -13.00 2.98 7.69
N GLY A 171 -14.17 3.11 8.31
CA GLY A 171 -14.49 2.40 9.54
C GLY A 171 -14.88 0.95 9.25
N LEU A 172 -14.72 0.06 10.24
CA LEU A 172 -15.17 -1.34 10.14
C LEU A 172 -16.70 -1.43 10.13
N SER A 173 -17.26 -2.14 9.15
CA SER A 173 -18.67 -2.55 9.18
C SER A 173 -18.91 -3.62 10.25
N ALA A 174 -20.15 -3.76 10.73
CA ALA A 174 -20.50 -4.76 11.74
C ALA A 174 -20.12 -6.20 11.32
N GLY A 175 -20.33 -6.56 10.05
CA GLY A 175 -19.97 -7.87 9.51
C GLY A 175 -18.46 -8.10 9.38
N SER A 176 -17.68 -7.04 9.20
CA SER A 176 -16.21 -7.10 9.15
C SER A 176 -15.62 -7.30 10.55
N ARG A 177 -16.21 -6.68 11.58
CA ARG A 177 -15.80 -6.86 12.99
C ARG A 177 -15.92 -8.32 13.43
N ALA A 178 -16.95 -9.02 12.97
CA ALA A 178 -17.17 -10.43 13.30
C ALA A 178 -16.16 -11.41 12.66
N ARG A 179 -15.43 -11.00 11.62
CA ARG A 179 -14.42 -11.82 10.94
C ARG A 179 -12.99 -11.59 11.44
N VAL A 180 -12.78 -10.56 12.26
CA VAL A 180 -11.49 -10.34 12.91
C VAL A 180 -11.31 -11.45 13.94
N LYS A 181 -10.30 -12.31 13.77
CA LYS A 181 -9.93 -13.27 14.82
C LYS A 181 -9.61 -12.48 16.10
N PRO A 182 -10.14 -12.85 17.27
CA PRO A 182 -9.91 -12.12 18.52
C PRO A 182 -8.43 -11.85 18.83
N GLU A 183 -7.56 -12.75 18.38
CA GLU A 183 -6.10 -12.68 18.54
C GLU A 183 -5.45 -11.51 17.77
N ALA A 184 -6.05 -11.04 16.66
CA ALA A 184 -5.55 -9.90 15.88
C ALA A 184 -5.94 -8.53 16.49
N LEU A 185 -6.83 -8.52 17.49
CA LEU A 185 -7.26 -7.33 18.24
C LEU A 185 -6.54 -7.20 19.59
N ALA A 186 -5.58 -8.09 19.89
CA ALA A 186 -4.80 -8.02 21.11
C ALA A 186 -3.87 -6.79 21.11
N GLU A 187 -4.43 -5.71 21.65
CA GLU A 187 -3.84 -4.48 22.20
C GLU A 187 -3.00 -3.57 21.27
N PRO A 188 -3.33 -2.27 21.17
CA PRO A 188 -2.32 -1.29 20.82
C PRO A 188 -1.30 -1.32 21.96
N VAL A 189 -0.05 -1.65 21.64
CA VAL A 189 1.09 -1.44 22.55
C VAL A 189 1.29 0.07 22.71
N LEU A 190 0.41 0.69 23.50
CA LEU A 190 0.68 1.90 24.25
C LEU A 190 1.61 1.49 25.39
N ARG A 191 2.89 1.24 25.07
CA ARG A 191 3.92 1.33 26.11
C ARG A 191 4.05 2.80 26.44
N ALA A 192 3.46 3.17 27.58
CA ALA A 192 3.76 4.39 28.29
C ALA A 192 5.27 4.61 28.28
N ALA A 193 5.69 5.82 27.92
CA ALA A 193 7.04 6.27 28.22
C ALA A 193 7.31 6.04 29.72
N PRO A 194 8.49 5.53 30.11
CA PRO A 194 8.82 5.49 31.52
C PRO A 194 8.81 6.93 32.04
N ALA A 195 8.00 7.15 33.07
CA ALA A 195 8.06 8.37 33.86
C ALA A 195 9.46 8.47 34.47
N GLU A 196 10.01 9.68 34.43
CA GLU A 196 11.28 10.06 35.02
C GLU A 196 11.36 9.66 36.50
N GLY A 197 12.54 9.18 36.88
CA GLY A 197 12.98 8.94 38.25
C GLY A 197 14.50 9.00 38.30
#